data_AF-A0A0V8QB21-F1
#
_entry.id   AF-A0A0V8QB21-F1
#
_cell.length_a   1.000
_cell.length_b   1.000
_cell.length_c   1.000
_cell.angle_alpha   90.00
_cell.angle_beta   90.00
_cell.angle_gamma   90.00
#
_symmetry.space_group_name_H-M   'P 1'
#
loop_
_entity.id
_entity.type
_entity.pdbx_description
1 polymer ?
#
loop_
_entity_poly.entity_id
_entity_poly.type
_entity_poly.pdbx_seq_one_letter_code
_entity_poly.pdbx_strand_id
1 'polypeptide(L)'
;MELRNIKTNKCPICGCTDVVSESVEIDTFNRVKVHCNGTRWEHRKFLCGKEICYEPNFCNESTHGDCINDTTYQALLKKQKEDKEKLLSFCEENGISKDMLRII
;
A
#
# COMPACT_ATOMS: atom_id res chain seq x y z
N MET A 1 15.50 -7.04 -11.02
CA MET A 1 14.66 -7.11 -12.24
C MET A 1 14.76 -5.75 -12.92
N GLU A 2 14.77 -5.64 -14.24
CA GLU A 2 14.88 -4.32 -14.89
C GLU A 2 13.48 -3.80 -15.28
N LEU A 3 13.01 -2.77 -14.58
CA LEU A 3 11.75 -2.07 -14.89
C LEU A 3 11.99 -1.06 -16.02
N ARG A 4 11.14 -1.07 -17.05
CA ARG A 4 11.33 -0.25 -18.26
C ARG A 4 10.50 1.01 -18.26
N ASN A 5 9.31 0.96 -17.65
CA ASN A 5 8.30 2.00 -17.76
C ASN A 5 8.17 2.81 -16.48
N ILE A 6 8.38 2.22 -15.30
CA ILE A 6 8.43 2.98 -14.04
C ILE A 6 9.71 3.84 -13.96
N LYS A 7 9.54 5.16 -14.08
CA LYS A 7 10.57 6.19 -13.93
C LYS A 7 10.64 6.75 -12.52
N THR A 8 9.54 6.72 -11.76
CA THR A 8 9.54 7.17 -10.37
C THR A 8 10.46 6.29 -9.50
N ASN A 9 11.50 6.90 -8.96
CA ASN A 9 12.54 6.25 -8.15
C ASN A 9 12.49 6.64 -6.66
N LYS A 10 11.48 7.41 -6.26
CA LYS A 10 11.23 7.82 -4.87
C LYS A 10 9.74 7.88 -4.58
N CYS A 11 9.37 7.62 -3.33
CA CYS A 11 8.00 7.78 -2.87
C CYS A 11 7.54 9.24 -3.09
N PRO A 12 6.39 9.49 -3.73
CA PRO A 12 5.90 10.84 -3.97
C PRO A 12 5.42 11.57 -2.72
N ILE A 13 5.21 10.83 -1.61
CA ILE A 13 4.72 11.40 -0.34
C ILE A 13 5.88 11.79 0.58
N CYS A 14 6.76 10.85 0.91
CA CYS A 14 7.82 11.06 1.90
C CYS A 14 9.23 11.11 1.30
N GLY A 15 9.38 10.93 -0.01
CA GLY A 15 10.69 10.93 -0.68
C GLY A 15 11.54 9.68 -0.44
N CYS A 16 11.03 8.64 0.24
CA CYS A 16 11.74 7.38 0.47
C CYS A 16 12.23 6.77 -0.86
N THR A 17 13.53 6.46 -0.92
CA THR A 17 14.19 5.88 -2.10
C THR A 17 14.44 4.38 -1.95
N ASP A 18 14.28 3.83 -0.75
CA ASP A 18 14.57 2.42 -0.48
C ASP A 18 13.49 1.53 -1.08
N VAL A 19 13.86 0.74 -2.08
CA VAL A 19 12.97 -0.19 -2.78
C VAL A 19 13.05 -1.57 -2.11
N VAL A 20 11.91 -2.11 -1.70
CA VAL A 20 11.81 -3.44 -1.06
C VAL A 20 11.37 -4.54 -2.02
N SER A 21 10.71 -4.19 -3.12
CA SER A 21 10.28 -5.15 -4.13
C SER A 21 10.11 -4.49 -5.49
N GLU A 22 10.49 -5.21 -6.53
CA GLU A 22 10.17 -4.88 -7.93
C GLU A 22 9.68 -6.14 -8.63
N SER A 23 8.59 -6.01 -9.38
CA SER A 23 7.98 -7.15 -10.07
C SER A 23 7.28 -6.72 -11.36
N VAL A 24 6.91 -7.72 -12.14
CA VAL A 24 5.98 -7.57 -13.27
C VAL A 24 4.81 -8.51 -13.05
N GLU A 25 3.64 -8.17 -13.58
CA GLU A 25 2.51 -9.10 -13.51
C GLU A 25 2.80 -10.37 -14.28
N ILE A 26 2.39 -11.48 -13.67
CA ILE A 26 2.48 -12.82 -14.23
C ILE A 26 1.05 -13.33 -14.44
N ASP A 27 0.79 -13.95 -15.58
CA ASP A 27 -0.52 -14.55 -15.90
C ASP A 27 -0.72 -15.90 -15.18
N THR A 28 -1.89 -16.51 -15.40
CA THR A 28 -2.26 -17.81 -14.83
C THR A 28 -1.38 -18.97 -15.31
N PHE A 29 -0.59 -18.78 -16.38
CA PHE A 29 0.33 -19.77 -16.95
C PHE A 29 1.79 -19.51 -16.56
N ASN A 30 2.01 -18.66 -15.55
CA ASN A 30 3.34 -18.28 -15.08
C ASN A 30 4.20 -17.56 -16.14
N ARG A 31 3.56 -16.82 -17.06
CA ARG A 31 4.23 -16.01 -18.09
C ARG A 31 4.11 -14.53 -17.75
N VAL A 32 5.11 -13.75 -18.14
CA VAL A 32 5.04 -12.29 -18.01
C VAL A 32 3.84 -11.80 -18.81
N LYS A 33 2.94 -11.09 -18.14
CA LYS A 33 1.77 -10.49 -18.77
C LYS A 33 2.23 -9.29 -19.61
N VAL A 34 1.93 -9.35 -20.91
CA VAL A 34 2.31 -8.33 -21.89
C VAL A 34 1.05 -7.78 -22.53
N HIS A 35 0.93 -6.46 -22.60
CA HIS A 35 -0.17 -5.76 -23.25
C HIS A 35 -0.03 -5.84 -24.78
N CYS A 36 -1.10 -5.58 -25.54
CA CYS A 36 -1.05 -5.68 -27.01
C CYS A 36 -0.04 -4.72 -27.66
N ASN A 37 0.34 -3.63 -26.98
CA ASN A 37 1.40 -2.71 -27.41
C ASN A 37 2.84 -3.16 -27.03
N GLY A 38 3.00 -4.35 -26.46
CA GLY A 38 4.31 -4.91 -26.07
C GLY A 38 4.84 -4.46 -24.71
N THR A 39 4.15 -3.57 -24.00
CA THR A 39 4.54 -3.13 -22.64
C THR A 39 4.03 -4.09 -21.57
N ARG A 40 4.52 -3.95 -20.34
CA ARG A 40 4.26 -4.86 -19.22
C ARG A 40 3.68 -4.07 -18.05
N TRP A 41 2.85 -4.72 -17.24
CA TRP A 41 2.48 -4.18 -15.94
C TRP A 41 3.66 -4.35 -15.01
N GLU A 42 4.18 -3.24 -14.52
CA GLU A 42 5.36 -3.19 -13.65
C GLU A 42 4.93 -2.66 -12.28
N HIS A 43 5.59 -3.13 -11.23
CA HIS A 43 5.33 -2.74 -9.85
C HIS A 43 6.65 -2.46 -9.14
N ARG A 44 6.71 -1.35 -8.39
CA ARG A 44 7.82 -0.98 -7.52
C ARG A 44 7.28 -0.58 -6.16
N LYS A 45 7.70 -1.28 -5.11
CA LYS A 45 7.30 -1.02 -3.73
C LYS A 45 8.46 -0.44 -2.92
N PHE A 46 8.19 0.66 -2.22
CA PHE A 46 9.13 1.31 -1.32
C PHE A 46 8.99 0.81 0.12
N LEU A 47 10.05 0.98 0.92
CA LEU A 47 10.09 0.61 2.34
C LEU A 47 8.98 1.30 3.14
N CYS A 48 8.60 2.52 2.76
CA CYS A 48 7.54 3.27 3.42
C CYS A 48 6.11 2.73 3.15
N GLY A 49 5.99 1.64 2.39
CA GLY A 49 4.71 0.99 2.05
C GLY A 49 4.09 1.44 0.73
N LYS A 50 4.48 2.61 0.22
CA LYS A 50 3.97 3.15 -1.05
C LYS A 50 4.43 2.31 -2.24
N GLU A 51 3.54 2.10 -3.19
CA GLU A 51 3.78 1.33 -4.41
C GLU A 51 3.49 2.19 -5.63
N ILE A 52 4.35 2.05 -6.64
CA ILE A 52 4.20 2.64 -7.97
C ILE A 52 3.93 1.50 -8.93
N CYS A 53 2.86 1.62 -9.69
CA CYS A 53 2.45 0.66 -10.70
C CYS A 53 2.50 1.36 -12.05
N TYR A 54 2.98 0.69 -13.09
CA TYR A 54 2.79 1.16 -14.46
C TYR A 54 1.69 0.34 -15.12
N GLU A 55 0.70 1.04 -15.68
CA GLU A 55 -0.45 0.43 -16.33
C GLU A 55 -0.40 0.68 -17.84
N PRO A 56 -0.04 -0.34 -18.65
CA PRO A 56 -0.03 -0.28 -20.11
C PRO A 56 -1.28 0.29 -20.78
N ASN A 57 -2.46 0.10 -20.17
CA ASN A 57 -3.74 0.56 -20.71
C ASN A 57 -3.82 2.10 -20.76
N PHE A 58 -3.17 2.77 -19.80
CA PHE A 58 -3.22 4.22 -19.64
C PHE A 58 -1.87 4.88 -19.95
N CYS A 59 -0.83 4.08 -20.20
CA CYS A 59 0.53 4.53 -20.43
C CYS A 59 1.03 5.47 -19.33
N ASN A 60 0.62 5.24 -18.08
CA ASN A 60 0.93 6.10 -16.95
C ASN A 60 1.37 5.29 -15.72
N GLU A 61 1.96 6.00 -14.78
CA GLU A 61 2.22 5.49 -13.44
C GLU A 61 1.05 5.83 -12.52
N SER A 62 0.55 4.83 -11.81
CA SER A 62 -0.41 4.95 -10.72
C SER A 62 0.27 4.68 -9.39
N THR A 63 -0.30 5.20 -8.30
CA THR A 63 0.25 5.01 -6.95
C THR A 63 -0.74 4.28 -6.07
N HIS A 64 -0.27 3.21 -5.43
CA HIS A 64 -1.06 2.34 -4.56
C HIS A 64 -0.40 2.22 -3.18
N GLY A 65 -1.16 1.70 -2.22
CA GLY A 65 -0.72 1.56 -0.83
C GLY A 65 -0.65 2.89 -0.06
N ASP A 66 -0.71 2.75 1.27
CA ASP A 66 -0.55 3.87 2.19
C ASP A 66 0.93 4.07 2.54
N CYS A 67 1.35 5.34 2.61
CA CYS A 67 2.68 5.66 3.08
C CYS A 67 2.66 5.80 4.61
N ILE A 68 3.46 5.00 5.32
CA ILE A 68 3.54 5.07 6.80
C ILE A 68 4.02 6.42 7.34
N ASN A 69 4.66 7.22 6.48
CA ASN A 69 5.19 8.55 6.79
C ASN A 69 4.24 9.68 6.34
N ASP A 70 3.08 9.37 5.77
CA ASP A 70 2.07 10.38 5.47
C ASP A 70 1.47 10.89 6.79
N THR A 71 1.56 12.21 7.02
CA THR A 71 1.03 12.86 8.23
C THR A 71 -0.47 12.63 8.40
N THR A 72 -1.22 12.56 7.29
CA THR A 72 -2.67 12.31 7.30
C THR A 72 -2.95 10.88 7.74
N TYR A 73 -2.17 9.94 7.22
CA TYR A 73 -2.26 8.53 7.59
C TYR A 73 -1.87 8.30 9.05
N GLN A 74 -0.79 8.93 9.53
CA GLN A 74 -0.38 8.88 10.93
C GLN A 74 -1.43 9.46 11.86
N ALA A 75 -2.05 10.59 11.50
CA ALA A 75 -3.14 11.18 12.26
C ALA A 75 -4.36 10.25 12.32
N LEU A 76 -4.70 9.59 11.21
CA LEU A 76 -5.77 8.59 11.16
C LEU A 76 -5.48 7.41 12.09
N LEU A 77 -4.28 6.84 12.04
CA LEU A 77 -3.86 5.75 12.91
C LEU A 77 -3.89 6.14 14.39
N LYS A 78 -3.45 7.34 14.71
CA LYS A 78 -3.51 7.87 16.08
C LYS A 78 -4.96 7.96 16.55
N LYS A 79 -5.86 8.51 15.73
CA LYS A 79 -7.29 8.61 16.06
C LYS A 79 -7.93 7.24 16.25
N GLN A 80 -7.63 6.27 15.37
CA GLN A 80 -8.14 4.89 15.51
C GLN A 80 -7.67 4.24 16.81
N LYS A 81 -6.42 4.49 17.21
CA LYS A 81 -5.89 3.99 18.48
C LYS A 81 -6.62 4.61 19.68
N GLU A 82 -6.82 5.93 19.67
CA GLU A 82 -7.57 6.64 20.72
C GLU A 82 -9.03 6.17 20.80
N ASP A 83 -9.69 6.00 19.66
CA ASP A 83 -11.08 5.53 19.61
C ASP A 83 -11.21 4.07 20.08
N LYS A 84 -10.22 3.23 19.76
CA LYS A 84 -10.14 1.85 20.29
C LYS A 84 -9.94 1.83 21.80
N GLU A 85 -9.08 2.69 22.34
CA GLU A 85 -8.86 2.79 23.79
C GLU A 85 -10.12 3.24 24.52
N LYS A 86 -10.86 4.23 23.99
CA LYS A 86 -12.16 4.66 24.53
C LYS A 86 -13.21 3.55 24.49
N LEU A 87 -13.24 2.77 23.42
CA LEU A 87 -14.18 1.66 23.29
C LEU A 87 -13.86 0.56 24.31
N LEU A 88 -12.58 0.26 24.50
CA LEU A 88 -12.12 -0.69 25.52
C LEU A 88 -12.47 -0.23 26.93
N SER A 89 -12.26 1.05 27.28
CA SER A 89 -12.61 1.57 28.60
C SER A 89 -14.13 1.54 28.83
N PHE A 90 -14.92 1.90 27.82
CA PHE A 90 -16.39 1.80 27.89
C PHE A 90 -16.86 0.36 28.14
N CYS A 91 -16.26 -0.63 27.46
CA CYS A 91 -16.59 -2.03 27.69
C CYS A 91 -16.24 -2.48 29.11
N GLU A 92 -15.09 -2.06 29.66
CA GLU A 92 -14.70 -2.36 31.04
C GLU A 92 -15.68 -1.77 32.05
N GLU A 93 -16.06 -0.50 31.89
CA GLU A 93 -17.01 0.19 32.77
C GLU A 93 -18.39 -0.46 32.79
N ASN A 94 -18.81 -1.05 31.66
CA ASN A 94 -20.13 -1.67 31.50
C ASN A 94 -20.12 -3.20 31.65
N GLY A 95 -18.99 -3.81 32.06
CA GLY A 95 -18.88 -5.26 32.24
C GLY A 95 -19.05 -6.07 30.94
N ILE A 96 -18.81 -5.45 29.78
CA ILE A 96 -18.94 -6.08 28.46
C ILE A 96 -17.64 -6.85 28.16
N SER A 97 -17.77 -8.10 27.73
CA SER A 97 -16.61 -8.93 27.38
C SER A 97 -15.81 -8.33 26.21
N LYS A 98 -14.50 -8.16 26.42
CA LYS A 98 -13.54 -7.69 25.41
C LYS A 98 -13.44 -8.60 24.19
N ASP A 99 -13.91 -9.85 24.29
CA ASP A 99 -13.90 -10.81 23.17
C ASP A 99 -14.84 -10.39 22.03
N MET A 100 -15.85 -9.56 22.30
CA MET A 100 -16.70 -8.99 21.23
C MET A 100 -15.95 -7.98 20.33
N LEU A 101 -14.81 -7.47 20.76
CA LEU A 101 -14.03 -6.47 20.03
C LEU A 101 -13.00 -7.06 19.05
N ARG A 102 -12.93 -8.40 18.91
CA ARG A 102 -11.99 -9.09 18.00
C ARG A 102 -12.36 -9.02 16.51
N ILE A 103 -13.49 -8.39 16.17
CA ILE A 103 -14.04 -8.34 14.80
C ILE A 103 -13.69 -7.02 14.07
N ILE A 104 -13.06 -6.06 14.75
CA ILE A 104 -12.71 -4.72 14.21
C ILE A 104 -11.19 -4.58 14.14
#